data_AF-A0A847I8K5-F1
#
_entry.id   AF-A0A847I8K5-F1
#
_cell.length_a   1.000
_cell.length_b   1.000
_cell.length_c   1.000
_cell.angle_alpha   90.00
_cell.angle_beta   90.00
_cell.angle_gamma   90.00
#
_symmetry.space_group_name_H-M   'P 1'
#
loop_
_entity.id
_entity.type
_entity.pdbx_description
1 polymer ?
#
loop_
_entity_poly.entity_id
_entity_poly.type
_entity_poly.pdbx_seq_one_letter_code
_entity_poly.pdbx_strand_id
1 'polypeptide(L)'
;MIEVPARRRRPERPDPKDRPSLVVWALRLWLLSGALLIALGVLAVVADIVNLGLEFGVLAVDCLVIVLGVVYFLLAAKTYRGAVEWRSSLSALTCVVVAMLLPLTIGFQSPGLAVVLASAVIGLFGSLLAYRPPADRWFKCQVGDCAADEPAEKAAK
;
A
#
# COMPACT_ATOMS: atom_id res chain seq x y z
N MET A 1 -8.40 -49.28 4.12
CA MET A 1 -8.06 -48.28 5.15
C MET A 1 -7.95 -46.94 4.44
N ILE A 2 -8.85 -46.01 4.74
CA ILE A 2 -8.81 -44.66 4.17
C ILE A 2 -7.82 -43.88 5.02
N GLU A 3 -6.65 -43.57 4.46
CA GLU A 3 -5.70 -42.64 5.08
C GLU A 3 -6.37 -41.27 5.13
N VAL A 4 -6.80 -40.87 6.33
CA VAL A 4 -7.24 -39.50 6.57
C VAL A 4 -5.96 -38.66 6.61
N PRO A 5 -5.70 -37.78 5.62
CA PRO A 5 -4.51 -36.93 5.66
C PRO A 5 -4.59 -36.10 6.94
N ALA A 6 -3.52 -36.19 7.74
CA ALA A 6 -3.38 -35.43 8.98
C ALA A 6 -3.79 -33.98 8.73
N ARG A 7 -4.66 -33.44 9.61
CA ARG A 7 -5.02 -32.01 9.64
C ARG A 7 -3.75 -31.20 9.35
N ARG A 8 -3.64 -30.59 8.17
CA ARG A 8 -2.61 -29.59 7.90
C ARG A 8 -2.73 -28.58 9.03
N ARG A 9 -1.78 -28.60 9.97
CA ARG A 9 -1.69 -27.55 11.00
C ARG A 9 -1.75 -26.25 10.24
N ARG A 10 -2.67 -25.38 10.63
CA ARG A 10 -2.77 -24.03 10.07
C ARG A 10 -1.35 -23.47 10.11
N PRO A 11 -0.75 -23.09 8.97
CA PRO A 11 0.63 -22.67 8.97
C PRO A 11 0.79 -21.49 9.92
N GLU A 12 1.77 -21.61 10.82
CA GLU A 12 2.10 -20.58 11.81
C GLU A 12 2.38 -19.29 11.02
N ARG A 13 1.60 -18.22 11.27
CA ARG A 13 1.87 -16.92 10.65
C ARG A 13 3.28 -16.49 11.05
N PRO A 14 4.09 -15.91 10.13
CA PRO A 14 5.37 -15.32 10.49
C PRO A 14 5.19 -14.37 11.68
N ASP A 15 5.96 -14.55 12.75
CA ASP A 15 5.87 -13.70 13.95
C ASP A 15 6.13 -12.24 13.53
N PRO A 16 5.25 -11.28 13.88
CA PRO A 16 5.48 -9.85 13.63
C PRO A 16 6.84 -9.33 14.12
N LYS A 17 7.52 -10.02 15.04
CA LYS A 17 8.85 -9.66 15.53
C LYS A 17 9.98 -9.94 14.53
N ASP A 18 9.82 -10.88 13.61
CA ASP A 18 10.87 -11.29 12.65
C ASP A 18 10.79 -10.54 11.30
N ARG A 19 10.07 -9.41 11.26
CA ARG A 19 9.87 -8.63 10.03
C ARG A 19 11.18 -7.94 9.58
N PRO A 20 11.62 -8.13 8.32
CA PRO A 20 12.78 -7.42 7.81
C PRO A 20 12.50 -5.91 7.72
N SER A 21 13.54 -5.09 7.89
CA SER A 21 13.44 -3.62 7.91
C SER A 21 12.76 -3.04 6.66
N LEU A 22 12.91 -3.70 5.51
CA LEU A 22 12.24 -3.37 4.25
C LEU A 22 10.70 -3.45 4.35
N VAL A 23 10.17 -4.46 5.03
CA VAL A 23 8.72 -4.62 5.24
C VAL A 23 8.19 -3.52 6.16
N VAL A 24 8.96 -3.17 7.20
CA VAL A 24 8.61 -2.06 8.10
C VAL A 24 8.56 -0.73 7.36
N TRP A 25 9.54 -0.46 6.49
CA TRP A 25 9.55 0.74 5.67
C TRP A 25 8.43 0.78 4.64
N ALA A 26 8.15 -0.34 3.96
CA ALA A 26 7.02 -0.44 3.04
C ALA A 26 5.69 -0.10 3.75
N LEU A 27 5.45 -0.68 4.93
CA LEU A 27 4.28 -0.41 5.75
C LEU A 27 4.20 1.05 6.21
N ARG A 28 5.35 1.66 6.59
CA ARG A 28 5.41 3.08 6.97
C ARG A 28 5.08 3.99 5.80
N LEU A 29 5.61 3.72 4.61
CA LEU A 29 5.31 4.50 3.40
C LEU A 29 3.83 4.41 3.02
N TRP A 30 3.23 3.22 3.16
CA TRP A 30 1.79 3.08 2.93
C TRP A 30 0.96 3.87 3.95
N LEU A 31 1.28 3.77 5.24
CA LEU A 31 0.58 4.55 6.27
C LEU A 31 0.76 6.06 6.07
N LEU A 32 1.97 6.49 5.72
CA LEU A 32 2.30 7.88 5.47
C LEU A 32 1.54 8.42 4.25
N SER A 33 1.49 7.66 3.16
CA SER A 33 0.74 8.01 1.95
C SER A 33 -0.76 8.15 2.23
N GLY A 34 -1.37 7.19 2.93
CA GLY A 34 -2.77 7.28 3.35
C GLY A 34 -3.04 8.50 4.25
N ALA A 35 -2.17 8.76 5.23
CA ALA A 35 -2.30 9.92 6.10
C ALA A 35 -2.14 11.25 5.35
N LEU A 36 -1.21 11.33 4.39
CA LEU A 36 -1.02 12.49 3.52
C LEU A 36 -2.25 12.74 2.66
N LEU A 37 -2.84 11.71 2.04
CA LEU A 37 -4.05 11.84 1.24
C LEU A 37 -5.22 12.40 2.06
N ILE A 38 -5.41 11.92 3.29
CA ILE A 38 -6.44 12.44 4.21
C ILE A 38 -6.15 13.91 4.53
N ALA A 39 -4.92 14.23 4.95
CA ALA A 39 -4.55 15.60 5.33
C ALA A 39 -4.70 16.58 4.16
N LEU A 40 -4.23 16.20 2.97
CA LEU A 40 -4.35 17.01 1.76
C LEU A 40 -5.80 17.19 1.33
N GLY A 41 -6.61 16.13 1.38
CA GLY A 41 -8.04 16.22 1.05
C GLY A 41 -8.79 17.13 2.02
N VAL A 42 -8.52 17.04 3.33
CA VAL A 42 -9.12 17.95 4.32
C VAL A 42 -8.69 19.40 4.09
N LEU A 43 -7.40 19.63 3.82
CA LEU A 43 -6.89 20.96 3.50
C LEU A 43 -7.53 21.53 2.22
N ALA A 44 -7.74 20.70 1.19
CA ALA A 44 -8.39 21.09 -0.05
C ALA A 44 -9.85 21.49 0.20
N VAL A 45 -10.63 20.67 0.93
CA VAL A 45 -12.01 21.01 1.33
C VAL A 45 -12.06 22.37 2.04
N VAL A 46 -11.17 22.61 3.00
CA VAL A 46 -11.13 23.87 3.74
C VAL A 46 -10.78 25.05 2.81
N ALA A 47 -9.80 24.87 1.93
CA ALA A 47 -9.41 25.90 0.97
C ALA A 47 -10.55 26.23 0.00
N ASP A 48 -11.26 25.23 -0.50
CA ASP A 48 -12.34 25.41 -1.47
C ASP A 48 -13.56 26.08 -0.85
N ILE A 49 -13.95 25.69 0.37
CA ILE A 49 -15.02 26.34 1.11
C ILE A 49 -14.73 27.84 1.30
N VAL A 50 -13.45 28.20 1.55
CA VAL A 50 -13.04 29.59 1.79
C VAL A 50 -12.96 30.40 0.49
N ASN A 51 -12.45 29.83 -0.60
CA ASN A 51 -12.16 30.57 -1.83
C ASN A 51 -13.29 30.52 -2.88
N LEU A 52 -13.94 29.38 -3.01
CA LEU A 52 -14.89 29.08 -4.09
C LEU A 52 -16.33 28.94 -3.57
N GLY A 53 -16.51 28.78 -2.26
CA GLY A 53 -17.81 28.52 -1.65
C GLY A 53 -18.22 27.05 -1.77
N LEU A 54 -19.52 26.77 -1.85
CA LEU A 54 -20.06 25.40 -1.93
C LEU A 54 -20.21 24.92 -3.38
N GLU A 55 -19.15 25.04 -4.17
CA GLU A 55 -19.03 24.44 -5.50
C GLU A 55 -18.98 22.91 -5.36
N PHE A 56 -20.14 22.26 -5.49
CA PHE A 56 -20.29 20.81 -5.26
C PHE A 56 -19.36 19.93 -6.10
N GLY A 57 -18.97 20.40 -7.29
CA GLY A 57 -18.09 19.64 -8.19
C GLY A 57 -16.70 19.43 -7.60
N VAL A 58 -16.03 20.51 -7.20
CA VAL A 58 -14.66 20.45 -6.67
C VAL A 58 -14.66 19.81 -5.27
N LEU A 59 -15.63 20.17 -4.44
CA LEU A 59 -15.79 19.61 -3.09
C LEU A 59 -15.99 18.08 -3.11
N ALA A 60 -16.70 17.55 -4.11
CA ALA A 60 -16.88 16.11 -4.29
C ALA A 60 -15.56 15.40 -4.60
N VAL A 61 -14.67 16.02 -5.37
CA VAL A 61 -13.33 15.47 -5.66
C VAL A 61 -12.48 15.43 -4.40
N ASP A 62 -12.50 16.49 -3.59
CA ASP A 62 -11.74 16.50 -2.34
C ASP A 62 -12.24 15.46 -1.34
N CYS A 63 -13.57 15.33 -1.22
CA CYS A 63 -14.18 14.28 -0.41
C CYS A 63 -13.76 12.89 -0.90
N LEU A 64 -13.71 12.67 -2.21
CA LEU A 64 -13.24 11.42 -2.80
C LEU A 64 -11.77 11.13 -2.43
N VAL A 65 -10.90 12.16 -2.46
CA VAL A 65 -9.49 12.04 -2.04
C VAL A 65 -9.39 11.65 -0.57
N ILE A 66 -10.21 12.25 0.32
CA ILE A 66 -10.27 11.88 1.74
C ILE A 66 -10.70 10.42 1.89
N VAL A 67 -11.78 10.00 1.22
CA VAL A 67 -12.30 8.63 1.29
C VAL A 67 -11.25 7.63 0.81
N LEU A 68 -10.57 7.92 -0.30
CA LEU A 68 -9.46 7.10 -0.81
C LEU A 68 -8.32 7.02 0.22
N GLY A 69 -7.94 8.14 0.82
CA GLY A 69 -6.92 8.18 1.87
C GLY A 69 -7.29 7.35 3.10
N VAL A 70 -8.54 7.41 3.56
CA VAL A 70 -9.04 6.59 4.68
C VAL A 70 -9.00 5.11 4.33
N VAL A 71 -9.51 4.72 3.16
CA VAL A 71 -9.47 3.31 2.70
C VAL A 71 -8.02 2.83 2.65
N TYR A 72 -7.13 3.65 2.10
CA TYR A 72 -5.70 3.36 2.00
C TYR A 72 -5.07 3.14 3.38
N PHE A 73 -5.32 4.05 4.31
CA PHE A 73 -4.80 4.00 5.67
C PHE A 73 -5.30 2.76 6.42
N LEU A 74 -6.59 2.43 6.31
CA LEU A 74 -7.17 1.24 6.94
C LEU A 74 -6.61 -0.05 6.37
N LEU A 75 -6.41 -0.13 5.05
CA LEU A 75 -5.78 -1.28 4.39
C LEU A 75 -4.31 -1.44 4.82
N ALA A 76 -3.56 -0.34 4.89
CA ALA A 76 -2.20 -0.35 5.38
C ALA A 76 -2.12 -0.80 6.85
N ALA A 77 -3.02 -0.29 7.71
CA ALA A 77 -3.11 -0.68 9.11
C ALA A 77 -3.51 -2.15 9.31
N LYS A 78 -4.41 -2.69 8.47
CA LYS A 78 -4.76 -4.12 8.48
C LYS A 78 -3.57 -4.99 8.06
N THR A 79 -2.85 -4.58 7.02
CA THR A 79 -1.62 -5.26 6.57
C THR A 79 -0.56 -5.23 7.69
N TYR A 80 -0.42 -4.11 8.40
CA TYR A 80 0.48 -3.98 9.55
C TYR A 80 0.16 -4.96 10.70
N ARG A 81 -1.13 -5.24 10.93
CA ARG A 81 -1.59 -6.19 11.95
C ARG A 81 -1.45 -7.67 11.54
N GLY A 82 -0.79 -7.96 10.42
CA GLY A 82 -0.43 -9.32 10.01
C GLY A 82 -1.45 -10.00 9.08
N ALA A 83 -2.38 -9.25 8.49
CA ALA A 83 -3.28 -9.76 7.45
C ALA A 83 -2.59 -9.64 6.07
N VAL A 84 -1.74 -10.63 5.78
CA VAL A 84 -0.85 -10.73 4.60
C VAL A 84 -1.60 -10.62 3.26
N GLU A 85 -2.87 -11.06 3.25
CA GLU A 85 -3.75 -11.12 2.07
C GLU A 85 -4.07 -9.74 1.48
N TRP A 86 -4.03 -8.69 2.30
CA TRP A 86 -4.41 -7.33 1.92
C TRP A 86 -3.32 -6.59 1.13
N ARG A 87 -2.10 -7.14 1.04
CA ARG A 87 -0.99 -6.54 0.28
C ARG A 87 -1.32 -6.40 -1.22
N SER A 88 -1.94 -7.42 -1.81
CA SER A 88 -2.29 -7.41 -3.24
C SER A 88 -3.35 -6.35 -3.55
N SER A 89 -4.39 -6.27 -2.71
CA SER A 89 -5.43 -5.24 -2.84
C SER A 89 -4.88 -3.84 -2.65
N LEU A 90 -3.98 -3.63 -1.69
CA LEU A 90 -3.37 -2.32 -1.45
C LEU A 90 -2.51 -1.88 -2.65
N SER A 91 -1.78 -2.80 -3.25
CA SER A 91 -0.95 -2.52 -4.42
C SER A 91 -1.77 -2.27 -5.68
N ALA A 92 -2.83 -3.05 -5.89
CA ALA A 92 -3.80 -2.78 -6.96
C ALA A 92 -4.44 -1.39 -6.78
N LEU A 93 -4.85 -1.05 -5.56
CA LEU A 93 -5.42 0.24 -5.24
C LEU A 93 -4.41 1.39 -5.46
N THR A 94 -3.13 1.24 -5.11
CA THR A 94 -2.10 2.25 -5.47
C THR A 94 -2.01 2.47 -6.97
N CYS A 95 -2.01 1.40 -7.76
CA CYS A 95 -1.90 1.52 -9.21
C CYS A 95 -3.13 2.23 -9.79
N VAL A 96 -4.33 1.88 -9.34
CA VAL A 96 -5.57 2.53 -9.79
C VAL A 96 -5.58 4.00 -9.40
N VAL A 97 -5.24 4.35 -8.16
CA VAL A 97 -5.21 5.74 -7.68
C VAL A 97 -4.18 6.56 -8.46
N VAL A 98 -2.97 6.05 -8.67
CA VAL A 98 -1.94 6.75 -9.46
C VAL A 98 -2.40 6.90 -10.92
N ALA A 99 -2.95 5.85 -11.53
CA ALA A 99 -3.40 5.87 -12.91
C ALA A 99 -4.60 6.82 -13.13
N MET A 100 -5.47 6.99 -12.14
CA MET A 100 -6.55 7.98 -12.19
C MET A 100 -6.04 9.40 -11.94
N LEU A 101 -5.16 9.62 -10.95
CA LEU A 101 -4.66 10.95 -10.63
C LEU A 101 -3.78 11.52 -11.74
N LEU A 102 -3.00 10.69 -12.44
CA LEU A 102 -2.07 11.13 -13.47
C LEU A 102 -2.74 11.94 -14.61
N PRO A 103 -3.79 11.44 -15.30
CA PRO A 103 -4.50 12.24 -16.32
C PRO A 103 -5.22 13.44 -15.71
N LEU A 104 -5.75 13.35 -14.49
CA LEU A 104 -6.37 14.49 -13.80
C LEU A 104 -5.35 15.61 -13.54
N THR A 105 -4.15 15.26 -13.09
CA THR A 105 -3.07 16.25 -12.84
C THR A 105 -2.60 16.92 -14.13
N ILE A 106 -2.50 16.16 -15.23
CA ILE A 106 -2.12 16.70 -16.54
C ILE A 106 -3.24 17.57 -17.11
N GLY A 107 -4.50 17.14 -16.98
CA GLY A 107 -5.66 17.83 -17.54
C GLY A 107 -5.99 19.15 -16.85
N PHE A 108 -5.95 19.18 -15.51
CA PHE A 108 -6.28 20.38 -14.73
C PHE A 108 -5.06 21.29 -14.45
N GLN A 109 -3.83 20.80 -14.65
CA GLN A 109 -2.57 21.50 -14.40
C GLN A 109 -2.51 22.21 -13.02
N SER A 110 -3.22 21.69 -12.03
CA SER A 110 -3.32 22.34 -10.73
C SER A 110 -2.19 21.90 -9.78
N PRO A 111 -1.57 22.84 -9.04
CA PRO A 111 -0.49 22.51 -8.12
C PRO A 111 -0.97 21.63 -6.96
N GLY A 112 -2.23 21.78 -6.52
CA GLY A 112 -2.83 20.94 -5.48
C GLY A 112 -2.88 19.47 -5.87
N LEU A 113 -3.35 19.16 -7.08
CA LEU A 113 -3.39 17.79 -7.58
C LEU A 113 -1.98 17.19 -7.74
N ALA A 114 -0.99 17.99 -8.11
CA ALA A 114 0.40 17.53 -8.20
C ALA A 114 0.94 17.03 -6.83
N VAL A 115 0.59 17.72 -5.74
CA VAL A 115 0.97 17.29 -4.38
C VAL A 115 0.22 16.00 -3.99
N VAL A 116 -1.06 15.89 -4.33
CA VAL A 116 -1.85 14.67 -4.12
C VAL A 116 -1.24 13.49 -4.89
N LEU A 117 -0.85 13.70 -6.15
CA LEU A 117 -0.15 12.68 -6.95
C LEU A 117 1.19 12.29 -6.33
N ALA A 118 2.00 13.25 -5.88
CA ALA A 118 3.26 12.96 -5.21
C ALA A 118 3.04 12.08 -3.96
N SER A 119 1.99 12.35 -3.18
CA SER A 119 1.64 11.52 -2.03
C SER A 119 1.22 10.09 -2.43
N ALA A 120 0.51 9.92 -3.56
CA ALA A 120 0.15 8.61 -4.09
C ALA A 120 1.38 7.83 -4.61
N VAL A 121 2.35 8.54 -5.22
CA VAL A 121 3.63 7.98 -5.65
C VAL A 121 4.44 7.46 -4.46
N ILE A 122 4.42 8.13 -3.30
CA ILE A 122 5.03 7.61 -2.07
C ILE A 122 4.40 6.26 -1.69
N GLY A 123 3.08 6.11 -1.82
CA GLY A 123 2.38 4.84 -1.63
C GLY A 123 2.82 3.77 -2.62
N LEU A 124 3.04 4.15 -3.88
CA LEU A 124 3.57 3.26 -4.94
C LEU A 124 4.99 2.77 -4.59
N PHE A 125 5.85 3.62 -4.05
CA PHE A 125 7.17 3.20 -3.54
C PHE A 125 7.04 2.18 -2.40
N GLY A 126 6.06 2.36 -1.51
CA GLY A 126 5.72 1.35 -0.50
C GLY A 126 5.38 0.00 -1.13
N SER A 127 4.61 0.01 -2.23
CA SER A 127 4.26 -1.19 -2.98
C SER A 127 5.50 -1.84 -3.60
N LEU A 128 6.37 -1.08 -4.25
CA LEU A 128 7.62 -1.60 -4.83
C LEU A 128 8.54 -2.25 -3.78
N LEU A 129 8.67 -1.62 -2.60
CA LEU A 129 9.45 -2.20 -1.50
C LEU A 129 8.83 -3.50 -0.97
N ALA A 130 7.50 -3.59 -0.96
CA ALA A 130 6.81 -4.81 -0.54
C ALA A 130 7.06 -5.98 -1.50
N TYR A 131 7.22 -5.73 -2.82
CA TYR A 131 7.52 -6.76 -3.83
C TYR A 131 9.00 -7.10 -4.01
N ARG A 132 9.91 -6.51 -3.23
CA ARG A 132 11.34 -6.88 -3.28
C ARG A 132 11.55 -8.32 -2.76
N PRO A 133 12.51 -9.10 -3.30
CA PRO A 133 12.75 -10.49 -2.90
C PRO A 133 12.86 -10.78 -1.39
N PRO A 134 13.53 -9.94 -0.56
CA PRO A 134 13.56 -10.15 0.89
C PRO A 134 12.21 -9.89 1.58
N ALA A 135 11.41 -8.95 1.07
CA ALA A 135 10.07 -8.68 1.60
C ALA A 135 9.08 -9.77 1.13
N ASP A 136 9.14 -10.15 -0.14
CA ASP A 136 8.26 -11.14 -0.73
C ASP A 136 8.39 -12.51 -0.06
N ARG A 137 9.62 -12.87 0.37
CA ARG A 137 9.86 -14.03 1.24
C ARG A 137 9.08 -13.92 2.55
N TRP A 138 9.17 -12.83 3.29
CA TRP A 138 8.40 -12.69 4.54
C TRP A 138 6.88 -12.80 4.32
N PHE A 139 6.36 -12.33 3.18
CA PHE A 139 4.94 -12.41 2.86
C PHE A 139 4.50 -13.78 2.29
N LYS A 140 5.37 -14.56 1.63
CA LYS A 140 5.03 -15.85 0.99
C LYS A 140 5.51 -17.07 1.76
N CYS A 141 6.62 -16.96 2.48
CA CYS A 141 7.25 -18.04 3.21
C CYS A 141 6.43 -18.38 4.46
N GLN A 142 6.02 -19.64 4.57
CA GLN A 142 5.58 -20.21 5.84
C GLN A 142 6.81 -20.62 6.65
N VAL A 143 6.73 -20.59 7.98
CA VAL A 143 7.82 -21.02 8.87
C VAL A 143 8.20 -22.47 8.54
N GLY A 144 9.33 -22.67 7.84
CA GLY A 144 9.82 -23.98 7.40
C GLY A 144 9.98 -24.17 5.88
N ASP A 145 9.35 -23.35 5.03
CA ASP A 145 9.37 -23.54 3.57
C ASP A 145 10.47 -22.76 2.83
N CYS A 146 11.08 -21.78 3.49
CA CYS A 146 12.10 -20.96 2.87
C CYS A 146 13.49 -21.44 3.24
N ALA A 147 13.99 -22.38 2.44
CA ALA A 147 15.41 -22.63 2.33
C ALA A 147 16.12 -21.29 2.09
N ALA A 148 17.09 -20.98 2.94
CA ALA A 148 18.04 -19.92 2.68
C ALA A 148 18.66 -20.21 1.31
N ASP A 149 18.57 -19.24 0.40
CA ASP A 149 19.12 -19.36 -0.95
C ASP A 149 20.56 -19.91 -0.84
N GLU A 150 20.80 -21.09 -1.42
CA GLU A 150 22.17 -21.49 -1.76
C GLU A 150 22.75 -20.37 -2.63
N PRO A 151 23.96 -19.86 -2.32
CA PRO A 151 24.58 -18.82 -3.11
C PRO A 151 24.79 -19.32 -4.54
N ALA A 152 24.47 -18.47 -5.50
CA ALA A 152 24.58 -18.68 -6.94
C ALA A 152 26.05 -18.83 -7.41
N GLU A 153 26.72 -19.90 -7.01
CA GLU A 153 28.13 -20.19 -7.33
C GLU A 153 28.30 -21.54 -8.05
N LYS A 154 27.32 -21.99 -8.87
CA LYS A 154 27.45 -23.22 -9.68
C LYS A 154 26.81 -23.15 -11.07
N ALA A 155 26.86 -21.99 -11.73
CA ALA A 155 26.43 -21.87 -13.14
C ALA A 155 27.56 -21.43 -14.08
N ALA A 156 28.82 -21.54 -13.65
CA ALA A 156 29.99 -21.33 -14.51
C ALA A 156 30.98 -22.48 -14.28
N LYS A 157 30.70 -23.62 -14.91
CA LYS A 157 31.71 -24.63 -15.18
C LYS A 157 31.44 -25.28 -16.53
#